data_AF-A0A2D4MM37-F1
#
_entry.id   AF-A0A2D4MM37-F1
#
_cell.length_a   1.000
_cell.length_b   1.000
_cell.length_c   1.000
_cell.angle_alpha   90.00
_cell.angle_beta   90.00
_cell.angle_gamma   90.00
#
_symmetry.space_group_name_H-M   'P 1'
#
loop_
_entity.id
_entity.type
_entity.pdbx_description
1 polymer ?
#
loop_
_entity_poly.entity_id
_entity_poly.type
_entity_poly.pdbx_seq_one_letter_code
_entity_poly.pdbx_strand_id
1 'polypeptide(L)'
;GKYCCPKIYFNHRCFSGPYLNKGRIAELPQSVGPGNCVLVLKEVLSLLINAAYKPSRVLREIQLDEEPSWHGYGETLKAKYKGKSYRATVEVVRTADRVADFCRQTCIKLECCPNLFGPQMVLDKCSENCSVLTKTKYTHYYGKRRNKRIGRPPSIHSNIEASMKKANRKRKKRKNFFVHKKKRS
;
A
#
# COMPACT_ATOMS: atom_id res chain seq x y z
N GLY A 1 21.10 22.71 -9.41
CA GLY A 1 22.18 22.35 -8.48
C GLY A 1 22.00 20.92 -8.01
N LYS A 2 23.10 20.20 -7.70
CA LYS A 2 23.11 18.75 -7.39
C LYS A 2 22.17 18.31 -6.26
N TYR A 3 21.83 19.20 -5.32
CA TYR A 3 20.97 18.92 -4.15
C TYR A 3 19.58 19.58 -4.23
N CYS A 4 19.26 20.19 -5.38
CA CYS A 4 17.96 20.83 -5.60
C CYS A 4 17.01 19.82 -6.23
N CYS A 5 16.03 19.38 -5.45
CA CYS A 5 14.94 18.52 -5.89
C CYS A 5 14.14 19.23 -6.98
N PRO A 6 13.88 18.57 -8.13
CA PRO A 6 12.88 19.05 -9.06
C PRO A 6 11.49 19.06 -8.39
N LYS A 7 10.52 19.71 -9.04
CA LYS A 7 9.11 19.57 -8.66
C LYS A 7 8.73 18.10 -8.73
N ILE A 8 8.09 17.60 -7.68
CA ILE A 8 7.53 16.25 -7.64
C ILE A 8 6.05 16.36 -7.86
N TYR A 9 5.56 15.82 -8.97
CA TYR A 9 4.16 15.82 -9.35
C TYR A 9 3.45 14.62 -8.76
N PHE A 10 2.20 14.82 -8.33
CA PHE A 10 1.27 13.73 -8.06
C PHE A 10 0.39 13.53 -9.30
N ASN A 11 0.60 12.42 -10.00
CA ASN A 11 -0.16 12.08 -11.20
C ASN A 11 -1.46 11.39 -10.77
N HIS A 12 -2.44 12.18 -10.32
CA HIS A 12 -3.66 11.68 -9.67
C HIS A 12 -4.48 10.71 -10.53
N ARG A 13 -4.34 10.75 -11.85
CA ARG A 13 -4.99 9.82 -12.79
C ARG A 13 -4.37 8.42 -12.75
N CYS A 14 -3.11 8.29 -12.36
CA CYS A 14 -2.39 7.01 -12.29
C CYS A 14 -2.99 6.05 -11.26
N PHE A 15 -2.66 4.76 -11.42
CA PHE A 15 -3.08 3.71 -10.49
C PHE A 15 -2.41 3.88 -9.12
N SER A 16 -3.23 3.96 -8.06
CA SER A 16 -2.78 4.25 -6.69
C SER A 16 -2.52 3.00 -5.82
N GLY A 17 -2.59 1.80 -6.41
CA GLY A 17 -2.27 0.57 -5.68
C GLY A 17 -3.28 0.19 -4.58
N PRO A 18 -2.98 -0.88 -3.84
CA PRO A 18 -3.84 -1.38 -2.77
C PRO A 18 -3.63 -0.67 -1.41
N TYR A 19 -2.55 0.10 -1.25
CA TYR A 19 -2.20 0.76 0.01
C TYR A 19 -2.81 2.17 0.14
N LEU A 20 -2.94 2.88 -0.98
CA LEU A 20 -3.36 4.28 -1.03
C LEU A 20 -4.85 4.42 -1.37
N ASN A 21 -5.51 5.41 -0.78
CA ASN A 21 -6.89 5.72 -1.09
C ASN A 21 -6.95 6.67 -2.30
N LYS A 22 -7.57 6.21 -3.41
CA LYS A 22 -7.69 6.98 -4.66
C LYS A 22 -8.34 8.37 -4.46
N GLY A 23 -9.36 8.47 -3.60
CA GLY A 23 -10.02 9.76 -3.32
C GLY A 23 -9.06 10.73 -2.64
N ARG A 24 -8.36 10.28 -1.59
CA ARG A 24 -7.38 11.12 -0.88
C ARG A 24 -6.17 11.49 -1.75
N ILE A 25 -5.77 10.61 -2.67
CA ILE A 25 -4.73 10.93 -3.65
C ILE A 25 -5.17 12.05 -4.59
N ALA A 26 -6.44 12.10 -4.98
CA ALA A 26 -6.98 13.16 -5.81
C ALA A 26 -7.09 14.52 -5.07
N GLU A 27 -7.07 14.51 -3.74
CA GLU A 27 -7.07 15.72 -2.89
C GLU A 27 -5.65 16.25 -2.60
N LEU A 28 -4.60 15.50 -2.97
CA LEU A 28 -3.23 15.95 -2.78
C LEU A 28 -2.90 17.14 -3.70
N PRO A 29 -1.92 18.00 -3.32
CA PRO A 29 -1.45 19.06 -4.21
C PRO A 29 -0.98 18.48 -5.55
N GLN A 30 -1.02 19.29 -6.60
CA GLN A 30 -0.53 18.89 -7.92
C GLN A 30 0.97 18.57 -7.90
N SER A 31 1.74 19.29 -7.08
CA SER A 31 3.17 19.07 -6.91
C SER A 31 3.72 19.61 -5.58
N VAL A 32 4.90 19.13 -5.18
CA VAL A 32 5.72 19.65 -4.08
C VAL A 32 7.09 20.07 -4.63
N GLY A 33 7.67 21.14 -4.08
CA GLY A 33 8.96 21.69 -4.51
C GLY A 33 8.84 22.76 -5.61
N PRO A 34 9.96 23.17 -6.24
CA PRO A 34 11.33 22.66 -6.06
C PRO A 34 11.94 23.05 -4.71
N GLY A 35 13.03 22.42 -4.30
CA GLY A 35 13.67 22.73 -3.01
C GLY A 35 14.75 21.73 -2.60
N ASN A 36 15.11 21.68 -1.32
CA ASN A 36 16.05 20.67 -0.82
C ASN A 36 15.45 19.25 -0.97
N CYS A 37 16.19 18.32 -1.59
CA CYS A 37 15.77 16.93 -1.81
C CYS A 37 15.18 16.26 -0.58
N VAL A 38 15.84 16.40 0.58
CA VAL A 38 15.41 15.75 1.81
C VAL A 38 14.07 16.29 2.28
N LEU A 39 13.89 17.62 2.25
CA LEU A 39 12.65 18.27 2.69
C LEU A 39 11.48 17.98 1.74
N VAL A 40 11.70 18.11 0.43
CA VAL A 40 10.69 17.84 -0.59
C VAL A 40 10.23 16.39 -0.51
N LEU A 41 11.16 15.43 -0.46
CA LEU A 41 10.80 14.01 -0.41
C LEU A 41 10.14 13.63 0.93
N LYS A 42 10.58 14.21 2.05
CA LYS A 42 9.92 14.03 3.36
C LYS A 42 8.47 14.49 3.32
N GLU A 43 8.20 15.64 2.70
CA GLU A 43 6.84 16.16 2.55
C GLU A 43 5.99 15.25 1.64
N VAL A 44 6.53 14.86 0.48
CA VAL A 44 5.86 13.93 -0.46
C VAL A 44 5.49 12.61 0.23
N LEU A 45 6.42 11.98 0.94
CA LEU A 45 6.17 10.74 1.68
C LEU A 45 5.13 10.94 2.78
N SER A 46 5.17 12.07 3.51
CA SER A 46 4.19 12.37 4.55
C SER A 46 2.77 12.49 3.98
N LEU A 47 2.62 13.15 2.83
CA LEU A 47 1.34 13.26 2.12
C LEU A 47 0.83 11.87 1.67
N LEU A 48 1.71 11.04 1.08
CA LEU A 48 1.36 9.67 0.67
C LEU A 48 0.91 8.80 1.85
N ILE A 49 1.63 8.86 2.97
CA ILE A 49 1.30 8.12 4.20
C ILE A 49 -0.08 8.51 4.71
N ASN A 50 -0.41 9.81 4.71
CA ASN A 50 -1.71 10.31 5.15
C ASN A 50 -2.85 9.96 4.17
N ALA A 51 -2.56 9.88 2.87
CA ALA A 51 -3.49 9.42 1.85
C ALA A 51 -3.78 7.91 1.91
N ALA A 52 -3.07 7.14 2.73
CA ALA A 52 -3.23 5.70 2.82
C ALA A 52 -4.53 5.25 3.53
N TYR A 53 -5.03 4.06 3.17
CA TYR A 53 -6.11 3.40 3.93
C TYR A 53 -5.66 3.02 5.35
N LYS A 54 -4.40 2.60 5.47
CA LYS A 54 -3.73 2.21 6.72
C LYS A 54 -2.30 2.76 6.70
N PRO A 55 -2.05 3.98 7.20
CA PRO A 55 -0.73 4.63 7.19
C PRO A 55 0.40 3.76 7.77
N SER A 56 0.11 2.97 8.81
CA SER A 56 1.08 2.03 9.41
C SER A 56 1.50 0.87 8.50
N ARG A 57 0.74 0.57 7.43
CA ARG A 57 1.17 -0.39 6.40
C ARG A 57 2.12 0.24 5.41
N VAL A 58 1.84 1.47 5.00
CA VAL A 58 2.71 2.23 4.09
C VAL A 58 4.07 2.46 4.73
N LEU A 59 4.10 2.93 5.99
CA LEU A 59 5.33 3.11 6.74
C LEU A 59 6.21 1.85 6.77
N ARG A 60 5.60 0.68 7.02
CA ARG A 60 6.34 -0.59 7.05
C ARG A 60 6.89 -1.03 5.70
N GLU A 61 6.21 -0.71 4.60
CA GLU A 61 6.67 -1.12 3.26
C GLU A 61 7.80 -0.21 2.74
N ILE A 62 7.82 1.06 3.16
CA ILE A 62 8.88 2.01 2.77
C ILE A 62 10.05 2.03 3.77
N GLN A 63 9.86 1.50 4.97
CA GLN A 63 10.87 1.44 6.02
C GLN A 63 12.15 0.75 5.52
N LEU A 64 13.29 1.22 6.04
CA LEU A 64 14.59 0.55 5.89
C LEU A 64 14.61 -0.76 6.69
N ASP A 65 14.95 -1.87 6.02
CA ASP A 65 15.10 -3.19 6.66
C ASP A 65 16.47 -3.35 7.34
N GLU A 66 17.50 -2.64 6.87
CA GLU A 66 18.88 -2.65 7.40
C GLU A 66 19.41 -1.22 7.59
N GLU A 67 20.47 -1.06 8.39
CA GLU A 67 21.13 0.24 8.64
C GLU A 67 21.44 0.96 7.31
N PRO A 68 21.24 2.29 7.25
CA PRO A 68 21.42 3.03 6.01
C PRO A 68 22.84 2.80 5.48
N SER A 69 22.92 2.21 4.28
CA SER A 69 24.19 2.16 3.55
C SER A 69 24.75 3.58 3.45
N TRP A 70 26.08 3.72 3.41
CA TRP A 70 26.84 4.98 3.49
C TRP A 70 26.41 6.12 2.54
N HIS A 71 25.47 5.89 1.63
CA HIS A 71 24.93 6.87 0.66
C HIS A 71 23.47 7.30 0.92
N GLY A 72 22.77 6.68 1.87
CA GLY A 72 21.38 6.97 2.22
C GLY A 72 21.26 7.90 3.43
N TYR A 73 20.35 8.87 3.39
CA TYR A 73 20.02 9.69 4.56
C TYR A 73 18.74 9.14 5.21
N GLY A 74 18.85 8.66 6.45
CA GLY A 74 17.70 8.15 7.20
C GLY A 74 16.81 9.28 7.71
N GLU A 75 15.60 9.39 7.19
CA GLU A 75 14.58 10.32 7.68
C GLU A 75 13.53 9.56 8.50
N THR A 76 13.27 10.00 9.73
CA THR A 76 12.17 9.44 10.52
C THR A 76 10.84 10.08 10.14
N LEU A 77 9.93 9.27 9.60
CA LEU A 77 8.55 9.67 9.32
C LEU A 77 7.61 9.24 10.45
N LYS A 78 6.51 9.97 10.60
CA LYS A 78 5.48 9.71 11.61
C LYS A 78 4.12 9.53 10.95
N ALA A 79 3.30 8.64 11.49
CA ALA A 79 1.91 8.50 11.09
C ALA A 79 0.99 8.31 12.30
N LYS A 80 -0.22 8.87 12.25
CA LYS A 80 -1.28 8.61 13.22
C LYS A 80 -2.36 7.75 12.58
N TYR A 81 -2.78 6.69 13.25
CA TYR A 81 -3.88 5.84 12.78
C TYR A 81 -4.64 5.22 13.96
N LYS A 82 -5.95 5.45 14.01
CA LYS A 82 -6.86 4.93 15.06
C LYS A 82 -6.33 5.19 16.48
N GLY A 83 -5.97 6.44 16.76
CA GLY A 83 -5.46 6.88 18.08
C GLY A 83 -4.03 6.43 18.40
N LYS A 84 -3.37 5.65 17.53
CA LYS A 84 -1.98 5.21 17.71
C LYS A 84 -1.02 6.00 16.84
N SER A 85 0.17 6.26 17.35
CA SER A 85 1.28 6.89 16.62
C SER A 85 2.29 5.83 16.20
N TYR A 86 2.77 5.91 14.96
CA TYR A 86 3.77 5.03 14.37
C TYR A 86 4.94 5.87 13.88
N ARG A 87 6.15 5.31 13.97
CA ARG A 87 7.38 5.93 13.47
C ARG A 87 8.18 4.87 12.72
N ALA A 88 8.80 5.26 11.62
CA ALA A 88 9.77 4.44 10.90
C ALA A 88 10.84 5.33 10.27
N THR A 89 12.06 4.82 10.18
CA THR A 89 13.14 5.47 9.45
C THR A 89 13.10 4.99 8.00
N VAL A 90 13.17 5.94 7.08
CA VAL A 90 13.06 5.72 5.64
C VAL A 90 14.30 6.32 4.99
N GLU A 91 14.88 5.62 4.02
CA GLU A 91 15.98 6.18 3.24
C GLU A 91 15.46 7.26 2.30
N VAL A 92 16.08 8.43 2.31
CA VAL A 92 15.78 9.53 1.40
C VAL A 92 17.05 9.95 0.66
N VAL A 93 16.90 10.19 -0.65
CA VAL A 93 18.02 10.62 -1.50
C VAL A 93 18.31 12.11 -1.29
N ARG A 94 19.60 12.47 -1.32
CA ARG A 94 20.05 13.85 -1.15
C ARG A 94 20.29 14.58 -2.47
N THR A 95 20.46 13.86 -3.57
CA THR A 95 20.87 14.42 -4.85
C THR A 95 19.78 14.27 -5.90
N ALA A 96 19.68 15.27 -6.78
CA ALA A 96 18.59 15.42 -7.75
C ALA A 96 18.56 14.29 -8.81
N ASP A 97 19.72 13.77 -9.18
CA ASP A 97 19.91 12.65 -10.12
C ASP A 97 19.23 11.36 -9.65
N ARG A 98 19.17 11.13 -8.33
CA ARG A 98 18.57 9.92 -7.74
C ARG A 98 17.08 10.04 -7.43
N VAL A 99 16.51 11.23 -7.57
CA VAL A 99 15.11 11.52 -7.18
C VAL A 99 14.12 10.72 -8.03
N ALA A 100 14.35 10.62 -9.34
CA ALA A 100 13.47 9.88 -10.24
C ALA A 100 13.38 8.41 -9.84
N ASP A 101 14.52 7.76 -9.64
CA ASP A 101 14.60 6.36 -9.23
C ASP A 101 14.00 6.12 -7.85
N PHE A 102 14.25 7.03 -6.91
CA PHE A 102 13.65 6.99 -5.57
C PHE A 102 12.12 7.00 -5.63
N CYS A 103 11.53 7.93 -6.39
CA CYS A 103 10.07 8.01 -6.57
C CYS A 103 9.54 6.72 -7.19
N ARG A 104 10.16 6.26 -8.28
CA ARG A 104 9.76 5.06 -9.00
C ARG A 104 9.79 3.82 -8.12
N GLN A 105 10.87 3.61 -7.38
CA GLN A 105 11.04 2.45 -6.51
C GLN A 105 10.04 2.46 -5.35
N THR A 106 9.77 3.63 -4.79
CA THR A 106 8.76 3.78 -3.73
C THR A 106 7.36 3.44 -4.25
N CYS A 107 7.00 3.89 -5.46
CA CYS A 107 5.76 3.49 -6.11
C CYS A 107 5.65 1.97 -6.30
N ILE A 108 6.72 1.31 -6.72
CA ILE A 108 6.76 -0.14 -6.93
C ILE A 108 6.60 -0.89 -5.60
N LYS A 109 7.31 -0.47 -4.54
CA LYS A 109 7.15 -1.02 -3.18
C LYS A 109 5.69 -0.95 -2.72
N LEU A 110 5.02 0.17 -2.99
CA LEU A 110 3.61 0.39 -2.66
C LEU A 110 2.63 -0.21 -3.67
N GLU A 111 3.09 -1.04 -4.60
CA GLU A 111 2.25 -1.71 -5.59
C GLU A 111 1.38 -0.72 -6.38
N CYS A 112 1.94 0.45 -6.71
CA CYS A 112 1.32 1.54 -7.46
C CYS A 112 1.88 1.65 -8.88
N CYS A 113 1.31 2.54 -9.70
CA CYS A 113 1.96 2.97 -10.94
C CYS A 113 3.35 3.56 -10.64
N PRO A 114 4.42 3.16 -11.35
CA PRO A 114 5.76 3.75 -11.24
C PRO A 114 5.80 5.27 -11.40
N ASN A 115 4.82 5.82 -12.14
CA ASN A 115 4.66 7.24 -12.37
C ASN A 115 3.56 7.86 -11.49
N LEU A 116 3.11 7.22 -10.40
CA LEU A 116 2.07 7.78 -9.54
C LEU A 116 2.52 9.14 -8.96
N PHE A 117 3.79 9.23 -8.57
CA PHE A 117 4.42 10.50 -8.26
C PHE A 117 5.87 10.48 -8.75
N GLY A 118 6.42 11.65 -9.05
CA GLY A 118 7.79 11.76 -9.53
C GLY A 118 8.08 13.09 -10.22
N PRO A 119 9.30 13.29 -10.74
CA PRO A 119 9.66 14.52 -11.43
C PRO A 119 8.93 14.71 -12.77
N GLN A 120 8.41 13.63 -13.36
CA GLN A 120 7.65 13.67 -14.60
C GLN A 120 6.16 13.90 -14.32
N MET A 121 5.61 14.97 -14.89
CA MET A 121 4.17 15.19 -14.95
C MET A 121 3.57 14.31 -16.06
N VAL A 122 2.49 13.60 -15.73
CA VAL A 122 1.69 12.81 -16.68
C VAL A 122 0.37 13.54 -16.93
N LEU A 123 0.22 14.11 -18.12
CA LEU A 123 -0.96 14.92 -18.49
C LEU A 123 -2.17 14.04 -18.83
N ASP A 124 -2.06 13.20 -19.86
CA ASP A 124 -3.20 12.41 -20.36
C ASP A 124 -3.02 10.90 -20.19
N LYS A 125 -2.06 10.32 -20.91
CA LYS A 125 -1.81 8.88 -20.89
C LYS A 125 -0.49 8.58 -20.18
N CYS A 126 -0.56 7.69 -19.21
CA CYS A 126 0.64 7.17 -18.55
C CYS A 126 1.37 6.19 -19.50
N SER A 127 2.69 6.30 -19.60
CA SER A 127 3.54 5.39 -20.40
C SER A 127 3.33 3.92 -20.01
N GLU A 128 3.08 3.66 -18.73
CA GLU A 128 2.85 2.33 -18.19
C GLU A 128 1.44 1.79 -18.48
N ASN A 129 0.60 2.57 -19.18
CA ASN A 129 -0.81 2.27 -19.45
C ASN A 129 -1.58 1.86 -18.19
N CYS A 130 -1.21 2.40 -17.02
CA CYS A 130 -1.70 1.92 -15.73
C CYS A 130 -3.21 2.14 -15.50
N SER A 131 -3.88 2.92 -16.34
CA SER A 131 -5.34 3.11 -16.30
C SER A 131 -6.11 1.79 -16.51
N VAL A 132 -5.54 0.84 -17.26
CA VAL A 132 -6.17 -0.49 -17.46
C VAL A 132 -6.01 -1.41 -16.25
N LEU A 133 -5.09 -1.07 -15.34
CA LEU A 133 -4.83 -1.79 -14.09
C LEU A 133 -5.86 -1.37 -13.05
N THR A 134 -7.14 -1.57 -13.35
CA THR A 134 -8.19 -1.47 -12.33
C THR A 134 -7.89 -2.47 -11.21
N LYS A 135 -8.30 -2.14 -9.98
CA LYS A 135 -7.96 -2.87 -8.75
C LYS A 135 -8.10 -4.40 -8.88
N THR A 136 -9.09 -4.87 -9.63
CA THR A 136 -9.37 -6.29 -9.90
C THR A 136 -8.33 -6.96 -10.82
N LYS A 137 -7.89 -6.28 -11.89
CA LYS A 137 -6.84 -6.79 -12.79
C LYS A 137 -5.46 -6.69 -12.15
N TYR A 138 -5.16 -5.61 -11.44
CA TYR A 138 -3.85 -5.46 -10.79
C TYR A 138 -3.59 -6.55 -9.74
N THR A 139 -4.56 -6.86 -8.88
CA THR A 139 -4.40 -7.94 -7.89
C THR A 139 -4.20 -9.32 -8.53
N HIS A 140 -4.69 -9.52 -9.75
CA HIS A 140 -4.53 -10.77 -10.50
C HIS A 140 -3.11 -10.92 -11.10
N TYR A 141 -2.51 -9.83 -11.61
CA TYR A 141 -1.21 -9.87 -12.30
C TYR A 141 0.00 -9.54 -11.41
N TYR A 142 -0.14 -8.60 -10.48
CA TYR A 142 0.97 -8.08 -9.65
C TYR A 142 0.78 -8.30 -8.16
N GLY A 143 -0.42 -8.69 -7.72
CA GLY A 143 -0.65 -9.15 -6.35
C GLY A 143 0.28 -10.33 -6.12
N LYS A 144 1.39 -10.09 -5.40
CA LYS A 144 2.37 -11.08 -4.94
C LYS A 144 1.66 -12.43 -4.83
N ARG A 145 2.14 -13.45 -5.55
CA ARG A 145 1.75 -14.87 -5.43
C ARG A 145 1.88 -15.32 -3.97
N ARG A 146 1.03 -14.79 -3.09
CA ARG A 146 0.91 -15.13 -1.68
C ARG A 146 0.15 -16.42 -1.69
N ASN A 147 0.90 -17.50 -1.88
CA ASN A 147 0.54 -18.86 -1.55
C ASN A 147 -0.91 -19.16 -1.92
N LYS A 148 -1.13 -19.62 -3.16
CA LYS A 148 -2.01 -20.78 -3.30
C LYS A 148 -1.49 -21.77 -2.27
N ARG A 149 -2.14 -21.88 -1.11
CA ARG A 149 -2.03 -23.07 -0.29
C ARG A 149 -2.59 -24.17 -1.18
N ILE A 150 -1.70 -24.78 -1.96
CA ILE A 150 -1.86 -26.13 -2.47
C ILE A 150 -1.96 -26.97 -1.20
N GLY A 151 -3.18 -27.21 -0.77
CA GLY A 151 -3.44 -27.65 0.60
C GLY A 151 -4.91 -27.93 0.87
N ARG A 152 -5.62 -28.50 -0.12
CA ARG A 152 -6.48 -29.66 0.08
C ARG A 152 -6.91 -30.20 -1.29
N PRO A 153 -6.48 -31.40 -1.72
CA PRO A 153 -7.12 -32.05 -2.86
C PRO A 153 -8.58 -32.37 -2.51
N PRO A 154 -9.51 -32.35 -3.48
CA PRO A 154 -10.86 -32.87 -3.28
C PRO A 154 -10.74 -34.38 -3.11
N SER A 155 -11.07 -34.87 -1.90
CA SER A 155 -11.10 -36.31 -1.63
C SER A 155 -12.28 -36.90 -2.37
N ILE A 156 -11.97 -37.58 -3.47
CA ILE A 156 -12.80 -38.54 -4.18
C ILE A 156 -13.22 -39.62 -3.19
N HIS A 157 -14.49 -40.03 -3.26
CA HIS A 157 -15.05 -41.12 -2.50
C HIS A 157 -14.30 -42.44 -2.76
N SER A 158 -13.84 -43.08 -1.68
CA SER A 158 -13.77 -44.54 -1.58
C SER A 158 -13.63 -44.93 -0.11
N ASN A 159 -14.58 -45.73 0.37
CA ASN A 159 -14.63 -46.35 1.69
C ASN A 159 -13.31 -47.01 2.07
N ILE A 160 -12.89 -46.85 3.33
CA ILE A 160 -12.26 -47.87 4.18
C ILE A 160 -12.25 -47.33 5.63
N GLU A 161 -12.75 -48.15 6.54
CA GLU A 161 -12.72 -47.98 8.00
C GLU A 161 -11.31 -47.66 8.53
N ALA A 162 -11.22 -46.76 9.52
CA ALA A 162 -10.43 -46.99 10.73
C ALA A 162 -10.65 -45.87 11.75
N SER A 163 -11.15 -46.30 12.91
CA SER A 163 -11.21 -45.60 14.19
C SER A 163 -9.96 -44.77 14.52
N MET A 164 -10.14 -43.58 15.11
CA MET A 164 -9.78 -43.31 16.52
C MET A 164 -9.75 -41.80 16.86
N LYS A 165 -10.39 -41.49 18.00
CA LYS A 165 -10.06 -40.46 18.99
C LYS A 165 -10.26 -38.97 18.66
N LYS A 166 -11.44 -38.49 19.09
CA LYS A 166 -11.75 -37.30 19.91
C LYS A 166 -10.66 -36.20 20.04
N ALA A 167 -11.06 -34.94 19.81
CA ALA A 167 -11.27 -33.95 20.90
C ALA A 167 -11.83 -32.60 20.41
N ASN A 168 -12.95 -32.21 21.04
CA ASN A 168 -13.64 -30.93 21.09
C ASN A 168 -12.83 -29.63 20.87
N ARG A 169 -13.41 -28.65 20.14
CA ARG A 169 -13.98 -27.43 20.75
C ARG A 169 -14.71 -26.48 19.75
N LYS A 170 -16.04 -26.49 19.89
CA LYS A 170 -17.03 -25.38 19.82
C LYS A 170 -16.90 -24.33 18.69
N ARG A 171 -17.69 -24.52 17.63
CA ARG A 171 -18.09 -23.46 16.68
C ARG A 171 -19.34 -22.75 17.20
N LYS A 172 -19.23 -21.45 17.48
CA LYS A 172 -20.32 -20.58 17.99
C LYS A 172 -21.46 -20.49 16.95
N LYS A 173 -22.61 -21.10 17.26
CA LYS A 173 -23.83 -21.12 16.44
C LYS A 173 -24.45 -19.71 16.46
N ARG A 174 -24.64 -19.09 15.28
CA ARG A 174 -25.41 -17.84 15.12
C ARG A 174 -26.87 -18.15 15.47
N LYS A 175 -27.44 -17.42 16.45
CA LYS A 175 -28.87 -17.46 16.76
C LYS A 175 -29.63 -16.59 15.75
N ASN A 176 -30.62 -17.18 15.08
CA ASN A 176 -31.62 -16.44 14.31
C ASN A 176 -32.59 -15.79 15.31
N PHE A 177 -32.77 -14.47 15.22
CA PHE A 177 -33.82 -13.76 15.94
C PHE A 177 -35.15 -14.00 15.23
N PHE A 178 -36.08 -14.65 15.94
CA PHE A 178 -37.46 -14.84 15.48
C PHE A 178 -38.32 -13.71 16.06
N VAL A 179 -39.03 -13.01 15.19
CA VAL A 179 -39.88 -11.85 15.50
C VAL A 179 -41.17 -12.34 16.16
N HIS A 180 -41.45 -11.89 17.39
CA HIS A 180 -42.73 -12.14 18.05
C HIS A 180 -43.85 -11.33 17.37
N LYS A 181 -44.81 -12.05 16.77
CA LYS A 181 -46.15 -11.52 16.43
C LYS A 181 -46.88 -11.19 17.74
N LYS A 182 -47.20 -9.91 17.96
CA LYS A 182 -48.22 -9.46 18.93
C LYS A 182 -49.61 -9.73 18.32
N LYS A 183 -50.52 -10.32 19.09
CA LYS A 183 -51.97 -10.38 18.78
C LYS A 183 -52.75 -9.68 19.89
N ARG A 184 -53.79 -8.98 19.45
CA ARG A 184 -54.70 -8.00 20.09
C ARG A 184 -55.26 -8.34 21.49
N SER A 185 -55.50 -7.28 22.26
CA SER A 185 -56.81 -6.93 22.83
C SER A 185 -57.18 -5.54 22.35
#